data_AF-A0A530M2M9-F1
#
_entry.id   AF-A0A530M2M9-F1
#
_cell.length_a   1.000
_cell.length_b   1.000
_cell.length_c   1.000
_cell.angle_alpha   90.00
_cell.angle_beta   90.00
_cell.angle_gamma   90.00
#
_symmetry.space_group_name_H-M   'P 1'
#
loop_
_entity.id
_entity.type
_entity.pdbx_description
1 polymer ?
#
loop_
_entity_poly.entity_id
_entity_poly.type
_entity_poly.pdbx_seq_one_letter_code
_entity_poly.pdbx_strand_id
1 'polypeptide(L)'
;MATGQRTSIPVGYMEFCRRQAAECRIRSGKIPPVLMTSGMEDKLASVTKLVNRSIKPVSDFAVHGTMEFWSYPVGAIGDCEDYV
;
A
#
# COMPACT_ATOMS: atom_id res chain seq x y z
N MET A 1 20.27 5.72 17.32
CA MET A 1 19.26 4.65 17.25
C MET A 1 19.82 3.57 16.33
N ALA A 2 20.07 2.36 16.81
CA ALA A 2 20.57 1.29 15.94
C ALA A 2 19.39 0.73 15.15
N THR A 3 19.42 0.88 13.83
CA THR A 3 18.48 0.19 12.93
C THR A 3 19.07 -1.16 12.55
N GLY A 4 18.20 -2.14 12.25
CA GLY A 4 18.62 -3.46 11.82
C GLY A 4 19.36 -3.48 10.47
N GLN A 5 19.73 -4.68 10.03
CA GLN A 5 20.32 -4.92 8.71
C GLN A 5 19.32 -4.60 7.59
N ARG A 6 19.84 -4.46 6.37
CA ARG A 6 19.01 -4.27 5.17
C ARG A 6 18.07 -5.47 4.99
N THR A 7 16.76 -5.20 4.91
CA THR A 7 15.76 -6.23 4.59
C THR A 7 15.70 -6.49 3.08
N SER A 8 15.25 -7.69 2.70
CA SER A 8 14.86 -8.00 1.32
C SER A 8 13.53 -7.33 0.98
N ILE A 9 13.30 -7.10 -0.32
CA ILE A 9 11.98 -6.65 -0.80
C ILE A 9 10.93 -7.75 -0.58
N PRO A 10 9.66 -7.40 -0.29
CA PRO A 10 8.57 -8.38 -0.30
C PRO A 10 8.42 -9.03 -1.67
N VAL A 11 8.10 -10.34 -1.69
CA VAL A 11 7.88 -11.07 -2.94
C VAL A 11 6.69 -10.51 -3.73
N GLY A 12 5.61 -10.12 -3.04
CA GLY A 12 4.43 -9.52 -3.65
C GLY A 12 4.75 -8.21 -4.39
N TYR A 13 5.55 -7.34 -3.79
CA TYR A 13 6.03 -6.11 -4.44
C TYR A 13 6.83 -6.41 -5.71
N MET A 14 7.78 -7.35 -5.65
CA MET A 14 8.60 -7.72 -6.80
C MET A 14 7.73 -8.21 -7.97
N GLU A 15 6.77 -9.10 -7.69
CA GLU A 15 5.87 -9.64 -8.70
C GLU A 15 4.88 -8.60 -9.22
N PHE A 16 4.36 -7.71 -8.35
CA PHE A 16 3.54 -6.58 -8.77
C PHE A 16 4.29 -5.67 -9.74
N CYS A 17 5.54 -5.30 -9.44
CA CYS A 17 6.34 -4.47 -10.34
C CYS A 17 6.65 -5.15 -11.68
N ARG A 18 6.76 -6.49 -11.70
CA ARG A 18 6.90 -7.25 -12.96
C ARG A 18 5.63 -7.15 -13.81
N ARG A 19 4.44 -7.21 -13.18
CA ARG A 19 3.14 -7.07 -13.85
C ARG A 19 2.80 -5.62 -14.22
N GLN A 20 3.19 -4.67 -13.37
CA GLN A 20 2.80 -3.25 -13.41
C GLN A 20 4.05 -2.34 -13.34
N ALA A 21 4.94 -2.47 -14.33
CA ALA A 21 6.23 -1.76 -14.34
C ALA A 21 6.12 -0.23 -14.25
N ALA A 22 4.98 0.36 -14.65
CA ALA A 22 4.74 1.79 -14.56
C ALA A 22 4.57 2.28 -13.11
N GLU A 23 4.00 1.46 -12.23
CA GLU A 23 3.75 1.82 -10.83
C GLU A 23 5.04 1.88 -10.01
N CYS A 24 6.03 1.08 -10.39
CA CYS A 24 7.31 0.98 -9.67
C CYS A 24 8.42 1.88 -10.24
N ARG A 25 8.07 2.82 -11.12
CA ARG A 25 9.04 3.79 -11.63
C ARG A 25 9.46 4.74 -10.51
N ILE A 26 10.76 4.88 -10.31
CA ILE A 26 11.33 5.81 -9.34
C ILE A 26 10.91 7.23 -9.71
N ARG A 27 10.03 7.83 -8.89
CA ARG A 27 9.70 9.26 -8.95
C ARG A 27 10.63 9.99 -7.98
N SER A 28 11.86 10.27 -8.41
CA SER A 28 12.83 11.00 -7.59
C SER A 28 12.51 12.49 -7.59
N GLY A 29 11.68 12.95 -6.66
CA GLY A 29 11.57 14.35 -6.28
C GLY A 29 12.04 14.52 -4.84
N LYS A 30 12.81 15.58 -4.55
CA LYS A 30 13.01 16.01 -3.16
C LYS A 30 11.68 16.59 -2.66
N ILE A 31 10.82 15.74 -2.11
CA ILE A 31 9.55 16.16 -1.50
C ILE A 31 9.89 16.60 -0.07
N PRO A 32 9.68 17.87 0.30
CA PRO A 32 9.88 18.30 1.68
C PRO A 32 8.88 17.60 2.61
N PRO A 33 9.20 17.39 3.89
CA PRO A 33 8.25 16.86 4.86
C PRO A 33 6.99 17.72 4.91
N VAL A 34 5.83 17.06 5.04
CA VAL A 34 4.55 17.73 5.24
C VAL A 34 4.42 18.11 6.72
N LEU A 35 4.00 19.35 6.99
CA LEU A 35 3.68 19.77 8.36
C LEU A 35 2.42 19.07 8.85
N MET A 36 2.52 18.41 10.01
CA MET A 36 1.38 17.81 10.69
C MET A 36 0.58 18.88 11.44
N THR A 37 -0.26 19.61 10.70
CA THR A 37 -1.25 20.52 11.29
C THR A 37 -2.51 19.75 11.68
N SER A 38 -3.37 20.33 12.52
CA SER A 38 -4.68 19.75 12.82
C SER A 38 -5.50 19.41 11.56
N GLY A 39 -5.50 20.31 10.57
CA GLY A 39 -6.16 20.05 9.28
C GLY A 39 -5.55 18.89 8.49
N MET A 40 -4.24 18.62 8.64
CA MET A 40 -3.60 17.45 8.03
C MET A 40 -3.98 16.16 8.76
N GLU A 41 -4.03 16.19 10.09
CA GLU A 41 -4.49 15.07 10.91
C GLU A 41 -5.93 14.69 10.58
N ASP A 42 -6.83 15.68 10.48
CA ASP A 42 -8.23 15.48 10.11
C ASP A 42 -8.35 14.87 8.71
N LYS A 43 -7.55 15.36 7.75
CA LYS A 43 -7.52 14.82 6.39
C LYS A 43 -7.06 13.37 6.37
N LEU A 44 -5.97 13.04 7.07
CA LEU A 44 -5.48 11.66 7.19
C LEU A 44 -6.55 10.75 7.80
N ALA A 45 -7.15 11.16 8.93
CA ALA A 45 -8.21 10.40 9.59
C ALA A 45 -9.43 10.20 8.67
N SER A 46 -9.80 11.20 7.88
CA SER A 46 -10.89 11.10 6.90
C SER A 46 -10.58 10.10 5.79
N VAL A 47 -9.38 10.15 5.21
CA VAL A 47 -8.95 9.21 4.16
C VAL A 47 -8.91 7.78 4.70
N THR A 48 -8.29 7.57 5.87
CA THR A 48 -8.23 6.24 6.50
C THR A 48 -9.63 5.68 6.75
N LYS A 49 -10.56 6.47 7.28
CA LYS A 49 -11.96 6.03 7.49
C LYS A 49 -12.66 5.71 6.18
N LEU A 50 -12.40 6.47 5.12
CA LEU A 50 -12.99 6.24 3.80
C LEU A 50 -12.50 4.92 3.20
N VAL A 51 -11.18 4.71 3.15
CA VAL A 51 -10.57 3.49 2.60
C VAL A 51 -11.02 2.26 3.38
N ASN A 52 -10.96 2.32 4.72
CA ASN A 52 -11.38 1.22 5.60
C ASN A 52 -12.85 0.82 5.44
N ARG A 53 -13.73 1.75 5.05
CA ARG A 53 -15.14 1.46 4.78
C ARG A 53 -15.40 0.98 3.35
N SER A 54 -14.49 1.30 2.43
CA SER A 54 -14.66 1.02 1.00
C SER A 54 -14.12 -0.33 0.59
N ILE A 55 -13.24 -0.95 1.38
CA ILE A 55 -12.59 -2.23 1.07
C ILE A 55 -13.00 -3.26 2.11
N LYS A 56 -13.61 -4.36 1.65
CA LYS A 56 -13.92 -5.51 2.49
C LYS A 56 -12.66 -6.37 2.65
N PRO A 57 -12.25 -6.72 3.88
CA PRO A 57 -11.05 -7.51 4.10
C PRO A 57 -11.26 -8.95 3.60
N VAL A 58 -10.43 -9.40 2.67
CA VAL A 58 -10.39 -10.77 2.11
C VAL A 58 -8.94 -11.09 1.80
N SER A 59 -8.44 -12.26 2.21
CA SER A 59 -7.05 -12.63 1.96
C SER A 59 -6.76 -12.87 0.49
N ASP A 60 -5.53 -12.57 0.08
CA ASP A 60 -5.04 -12.86 -1.27
C ASP A 60 -5.26 -14.29 -1.73
N PHE A 61 -5.01 -15.27 -0.85
CA PHE A 61 -5.17 -16.67 -1.22
C PHE A 61 -6.62 -17.00 -1.57
N ALA A 62 -7.60 -16.39 -0.90
CA ALA A 62 -9.02 -16.62 -1.18
C ALA A 62 -9.46 -16.02 -2.53
N VAL A 63 -8.80 -14.95 -2.98
CA VAL A 63 -9.14 -14.26 -4.24
C VAL A 63 -8.32 -14.78 -5.42
N HIS A 64 -7.02 -15.00 -5.21
CA HIS A 64 -6.02 -15.24 -6.25
C HIS A 64 -5.34 -16.62 -6.17
N GLY A 65 -5.57 -17.38 -5.10
CA GLY A 65 -4.91 -18.69 -4.88
C GLY A 65 -3.40 -18.60 -4.64
N THR A 66 -2.88 -17.40 -4.39
CA THR A 66 -1.46 -17.09 -4.20
C THR A 66 -1.32 -16.26 -2.93
N MET A 67 -0.28 -16.50 -2.13
CA MET A 67 0.03 -15.63 -1.00
C MET A 67 0.77 -14.37 -1.51
N GLU A 68 0.44 -13.19 -0.97
CA GLU A 68 1.08 -11.90 -1.32
C GLU A 68 0.90 -11.53 -2.80
N PHE A 69 -0.34 -11.65 -3.32
CA PHE A 69 -0.72 -11.14 -4.62
C PHE A 69 -1.05 -9.64 -4.54
N TRP A 70 -0.01 -8.81 -4.44
CA TRP A 70 -0.21 -7.36 -4.36
C TRP A 70 -0.98 -6.83 -5.57
N SER A 71 -2.04 -6.06 -5.31
CA SER A 71 -2.88 -5.48 -6.35
C SER A 71 -3.54 -4.18 -5.90
N TYR A 72 -4.44 -3.65 -6.72
CA TYR A 72 -5.39 -2.64 -6.25
C TYR A 72 -6.71 -3.35 -5.92
N PRO A 73 -7.51 -2.82 -4.99
CA PRO A 73 -8.71 -3.49 -4.47
C PRO A 73 -9.88 -3.48 -5.48
N VAL A 74 -9.70 -4.20 -6.60
CA VAL A 74 -10.70 -4.35 -7.65
C VAL A 74 -11.89 -5.11 -7.08
N GLY A 75 -13.10 -4.56 -7.24
CA GLY A 75 -14.30 -5.14 -6.65
C GLY A 75 -14.44 -4.89 -5.15
N ALA A 76 -13.72 -3.91 -4.60
CA ALA A 76 -13.84 -3.48 -3.20
C ALA A 76 -13.47 -4.57 -2.18
N ILE A 77 -12.47 -5.40 -2.51
CA ILE A 77 -11.89 -6.43 -1.65
C ILE A 77 -10.36 -6.32 -1.67
N GLY A 78 -9.71 -6.76 -0.60
CA GLY A 78 -8.25 -6.84 -0.50
C GLY A 78 -7.80 -7.16 0.92
N ASP A 79 -6.50 -7.38 1.11
CA ASP A 79 -5.87 -7.48 2.43
C ASP A 79 -4.88 -6.34 2.68
N CYS A 80 -3.87 -6.51 3.51
CA CYS A 80 -3.18 -5.40 4.19
C CYS A 80 -2.57 -4.37 3.22
N GLU A 81 -1.88 -4.84 2.20
CA GLU A 81 -1.18 -4.04 1.20
C GLU A 81 -2.09 -3.36 0.18
N ASP A 82 -3.34 -3.84 0.04
CA ASP A 82 -4.27 -3.35 -0.98
C ASP A 82 -5.01 -2.06 -0.54
N TYR A 83 -4.88 -1.65 0.74
CA TYR A 83 -5.53 -0.45 1.30
C TYR A 83 -4.70 0.81 0.99
N VAL A 84 -4.58 1.15 -0.30
CA VAL A 84 -3.80 2.28 -0.83
C VAL A 84 -4.61 3.45 -1.35
#